data_AF-A0AAV7MPI9-F1
#
_entry.id   AF-A0AAV7MPI9-F1
#
_cell.length_a   1.000
_cell.length_b   1.000
_cell.length_c   1.000
_cell.angle_alpha   90.00
_cell.angle_beta   90.00
_cell.angle_gamma   90.00
#
_symmetry.space_group_name_H-M   'P 1'
#
loop_
_entity.id
_entity.type
_entity.pdbx_description
1 polymer ?
#
loop_
_entity_poly.entity_id
_entity_poly.type
_entity_poly.pdbx_seq_one_letter_code
_entity_poly.pdbx_strand_id
1 'polypeptide(L)'
;MGQHIQVAPSQENTMEYYTTSTPLSQRQMRHTRQGEEQTMTTSMEEPYHAELLAAIRGCRVAIEDKIETVALEGLQTDLRKVSDKVKVVEGFIVELQMEVDTLHKQLAQDIEKSRTLEARLEDAKGSSRWNNVCLLGFPECAEGASTEAFVEQ
;
A
#
# COMPACT_ATOMS: atom_id res chain seq x y z
N MET A 1 33.87 -32.41 -7.32
CA MET A 1 33.64 -31.84 -5.97
C MET A 1 32.47 -30.88 -6.04
N GLY A 2 31.24 -31.41 -6.01
CA GLY A 2 30.02 -30.63 -6.14
C GLY A 2 29.57 -30.12 -4.78
N GLN A 3 29.48 -28.80 -4.62
CA GLN A 3 28.91 -28.19 -3.43
C GLN A 3 27.38 -28.19 -3.57
N HIS A 4 26.74 -28.95 -2.68
CA HIS A 4 25.30 -29.03 -2.53
C HIS A 4 24.86 -27.81 -1.70
N ILE A 5 24.29 -26.80 -2.35
CA ILE A 5 23.72 -25.65 -1.65
C ILE A 5 22.31 -26.05 -1.20
N GLN A 6 22.13 -26.25 0.09
CA GLN A 6 20.83 -26.38 0.74
C GLN A 6 20.15 -25.01 0.77
N VAL A 7 19.07 -24.86 0.00
CA VAL A 7 18.17 -23.70 0.10
C VAL A 7 17.19 -23.98 1.24
N ALA A 8 17.23 -23.17 2.29
CA ALA A 8 16.28 -23.22 3.40
C ALA A 8 14.89 -22.78 2.92
N PRO A 9 13.80 -23.39 3.42
CA PRO A 9 12.45 -22.96 3.07
C PRO A 9 12.12 -21.63 3.74
N SER A 10 11.70 -20.67 2.91
CA SER A 10 11.15 -19.37 3.32
C SER A 10 9.96 -19.57 4.24
N GLN A 11 10.02 -18.98 5.43
CA GLN A 11 8.89 -18.94 6.34
C GLN A 11 7.79 -18.07 5.73
N GLU A 12 6.63 -18.68 5.49
CA GLU A 12 5.37 -18.00 5.19
C GLU A 12 5.03 -17.09 6.37
N ASN A 13 5.17 -15.79 6.15
CA ASN A 13 4.77 -14.77 7.10
C ASN A 13 3.26 -14.58 6.94
N THR A 14 2.47 -15.43 7.60
CA THR A 14 1.01 -15.29 7.71
C THR A 14 0.73 -14.06 8.57
N MET A 15 0.42 -12.95 7.89
CA MET A 15 0.00 -11.70 8.51
C MET A 15 -1.40 -11.90 9.11
N GLU A 16 -1.46 -12.16 10.42
CA GLU A 16 -2.71 -12.24 11.18
C GLU A 16 -3.37 -10.85 11.22
N TYR A 17 -4.46 -10.68 10.48
CA TYR A 17 -5.34 -9.53 10.62
C TYR A 17 -6.09 -9.63 11.94
N TYR A 18 -5.58 -8.99 13.00
CA TYR A 18 -6.38 -8.70 14.17
C TYR A 18 -7.41 -7.62 13.81
N THR A 19 -8.56 -8.04 13.30
CA THR A 19 -9.78 -7.22 13.36
C THR A 19 -10.13 -7.04 14.83
N THR A 20 -9.72 -5.92 15.41
CA THR A 20 -10.20 -5.49 16.71
C THR A 20 -11.64 -5.03 16.54
N SER A 21 -12.56 -6.00 16.43
CA SER A 21 -13.98 -5.75 16.63
C SER A 21 -14.13 -5.34 18.08
N THR A 22 -14.19 -4.04 18.31
CA THR A 22 -14.53 -3.52 19.64
C THR A 22 -16.03 -3.76 19.78
N PRO A 23 -16.50 -4.66 20.65
CA PRO A 23 -17.93 -4.71 20.93
C PRO A 23 -18.28 -3.39 21.61
N LEU A 24 -19.13 -2.59 20.94
CA LEU A 24 -19.85 -1.50 21.59
C LEU A 24 -20.59 -2.11 22.77
N SER A 25 -20.00 -1.98 23.95
CA SER A 25 -20.67 -2.23 25.21
C SER A 25 -21.84 -1.26 25.26
N GLN A 26 -23.03 -1.76 24.94
CA GLN A 26 -24.29 -1.09 25.27
C GLN A 26 -24.34 -0.97 26.78
N ARG A 27 -23.73 0.10 27.28
CA ARG A 27 -23.93 0.59 28.63
C ARG A 27 -25.33 1.19 28.64
N GLN A 28 -26.34 0.34 28.76
CA GLN A 28 -27.66 0.75 29.23
C GLN A 28 -27.48 1.29 30.65
N MET A 29 -27.21 2.58 30.75
CA MET A 29 -27.46 3.34 31.96
C MET A 29 -28.99 3.41 32.11
N ARG A 30 -29.58 2.34 32.67
CA ARG A 30 -30.88 2.43 33.32
C ARG A 30 -30.71 3.35 34.52
N HIS A 31 -30.90 4.64 34.31
CA HIS A 31 -31.25 5.54 35.40
C HIS A 31 -32.66 5.17 35.85
N THR A 32 -32.76 4.39 36.92
CA THR A 32 -33.89 4.41 37.84
C THR A 32 -34.00 5.83 38.40
N ARG A 33 -34.69 6.71 37.67
CA ARG A 33 -35.21 7.94 38.25
C ARG A 33 -36.54 7.57 38.89
N GLN A 34 -36.47 7.13 40.14
CA GLN A 34 -37.62 7.18 41.04
C GLN A 34 -38.12 8.62 41.01
N GLY A 35 -39.29 8.83 40.41
CA GLY A 35 -40.07 10.02 40.65
C GLY A 35 -40.59 9.93 42.07
N GLU A 36 -39.92 10.59 43.00
CA GLU A 36 -40.58 11.02 44.23
C GLU A 36 -41.62 12.07 43.80
N GLU A 37 -42.87 11.62 43.65
CA GLU A 37 -44.03 12.51 43.64
C GLU A 37 -44.15 13.14 45.02
N GLN A 38 -43.37 14.20 45.26
CA GLN A 38 -43.72 15.17 46.29
C GLN A 38 -44.99 15.87 45.80
N THR A 39 -46.11 15.45 46.37
CA THR A 39 -47.39 16.16 46.35
C THR A 39 -47.22 17.49 47.06
N MET A 40 -46.71 18.49 46.34
CA MET A 40 -46.86 19.88 46.75
C MET A 40 -48.32 20.28 46.56
N THR A 41 -48.96 20.52 47.70
CA THR A 41 -50.28 21.14 47.84
C THR A 41 -50.39 22.36 46.93
N THR A 42 -51.30 22.27 45.97
CA THR A 42 -51.66 23.32 45.01
C THR A 42 -52.24 24.53 45.73
N SER A 43 -51.39 25.51 46.01
CA SER A 43 -51.79 26.91 46.21
C SER A 43 -52.01 27.55 44.84
N MET A 44 -53.09 28.31 44.68
CA MET A 44 -53.40 29.06 43.46
C MET A 44 -52.36 30.16 43.18
N GLU A 45 -51.28 29.82 42.49
CA GLU A 45 -50.26 30.73 41.92
C GLU A 45 -49.66 30.04 40.68
N GLU A 46 -49.44 30.58 39.50
CA GLU A 46 -49.94 31.71 38.70
C GLU A 46 -49.72 31.23 37.24
N PRO A 47 -50.56 31.57 36.24
CA PRO A 47 -50.39 31.16 34.84
C PRO A 47 -48.98 31.43 34.29
N TYR A 48 -48.30 32.44 34.84
CA TYR A 48 -46.92 32.81 34.54
C TYR A 48 -45.89 31.69 34.80
N HIS A 49 -46.06 30.86 35.83
CA HIS A 49 -45.09 29.80 36.14
C HIS A 49 -45.19 28.62 35.16
N ALA A 50 -46.40 28.30 34.70
CA ALA A 50 -46.62 27.29 33.67
C ALA A 50 -46.04 27.72 32.32
N GLU A 51 -46.21 29.00 31.95
CA GLU A 51 -45.60 29.60 30.75
C GLU A 51 -44.07 29.58 30.83
N LEU A 52 -43.50 29.91 31.98
CA LEU A 52 -42.04 29.84 32.18
C LEU A 52 -41.50 28.42 32.02
N LEU A 53 -42.18 27.42 32.59
CA LEU A 53 -41.79 26.01 32.44
C LEU A 53 -41.93 25.53 30.98
N ALA A 54 -42.96 25.98 30.26
CA ALA A 54 -43.11 25.71 28.84
C ALA A 54 -41.99 26.35 28.02
N ALA A 55 -41.62 27.60 28.32
CA ALA A 55 -40.50 28.29 27.69
C ALA A 55 -39.17 27.56 27.96
N ILE A 56 -38.92 27.12 29.20
CA ILE A 56 -37.71 26.35 29.56
C ILE A 56 -37.66 25.03 28.76
N ARG A 57 -38.78 24.32 28.63
CA ARG A 57 -38.85 23.09 27.84
C ARG A 57 -38.61 23.36 26.36
N GLY A 58 -39.19 24.42 25.80
CA GLY A 58 -38.97 24.85 24.42
C GLY A 58 -37.50 25.20 24.14
N CYS A 59 -36.88 25.99 25.03
CA CYS A 59 -35.45 26.30 24.95
C CYS A 59 -34.59 25.03 25.02
N ARG A 60 -34.94 24.08 25.89
CA ARG A 60 -34.20 22.82 25.99
C ARG A 60 -34.24 22.03 24.68
N VAL A 61 -35.41 21.85 24.08
CA VAL A 61 -35.54 21.15 22.78
C VAL A 61 -34.75 21.87 21.70
N ALA A 62 -34.87 23.20 21.61
CA ALA A 62 -34.13 24.00 20.63
C ALA A 62 -32.60 23.88 20.79
N ILE A 63 -32.10 23.78 22.02
CA ILE A 63 -30.68 23.55 22.31
C ILE A 63 -30.27 22.14 21.91
N GLU A 64 -31.07 21.12 22.25
CA GLU A 64 -30.82 19.73 21.85
C GLU A 64 -30.73 19.59 20.32
N ASP A 65 -31.70 20.14 19.59
CA ASP A 65 -31.71 20.15 18.11
C ASP A 65 -30.49 20.89 17.53
N LYS A 66 -30.09 22.01 18.15
CA LYS A 66 -28.94 22.78 17.66
C LYS A 66 -27.62 22.06 17.91
N ILE A 67 -27.48 21.38 19.05
CA ILE A 67 -26.30 20.54 19.35
C ILE A 67 -26.21 19.41 18.33
N GLU A 68 -27.32 18.73 18.03
CA GLU A 68 -27.35 17.66 17.04
C GLU A 68 -26.97 18.18 15.64
N THR A 69 -27.50 19.34 15.26
CA THR A 69 -27.16 19.99 13.98
C THR A 69 -25.67 20.30 13.87
N VAL A 70 -25.06 20.91 14.91
CA VAL A 70 -23.63 21.24 14.92
C VAL A 70 -22.76 19.98 14.87
N ALA A 71 -23.16 18.92 15.59
CA ALA A 71 -22.46 17.64 15.54
C ALA A 71 -22.50 17.02 14.15
N LEU A 72 -23.66 17.06 13.47
CA LEU A 72 -23.80 16.58 12.10
C LEU A 72 -22.97 17.39 11.10
N GLU A 73 -22.95 18.71 11.21
CA GLU A 73 -22.11 19.59 10.38
C GLU A 73 -20.61 19.30 10.56
N GLY A 74 -20.19 19.06 11.81
CA GLY A 74 -18.82 18.65 12.12
C GLY A 74 -18.46 17.31 11.47
N LEU A 75 -19.32 16.30 11.63
CA LEU A 75 -19.15 14.98 11.01
C LEU A 75 -19.11 15.05 9.48
N GLN A 76 -19.97 15.86 8.86
CA GLN A 76 -19.96 16.06 7.41
C GLN A 76 -18.66 16.71 6.92
N THR A 77 -18.14 17.67 7.69
CA THR A 77 -16.87 18.33 7.39
C THR A 77 -15.71 17.34 7.46
N ASP A 78 -15.67 16.51 8.50
CA ASP A 78 -14.61 15.51 8.66
C ASP A 78 -14.72 14.39 7.64
N LEU A 79 -15.93 13.94 7.30
CA LEU A 79 -16.16 12.98 6.21
C LEU A 79 -15.64 13.53 4.88
N ARG A 80 -15.89 14.82 4.60
CA ARG A 80 -15.37 15.47 3.39
C ARG A 80 -13.84 15.49 3.37
N LYS A 81 -13.20 15.89 4.47
CA LYS A 81 -11.72 15.89 4.59
C LYS A 81 -11.14 14.49 4.37
N VAL A 82 -11.76 13.45 4.96
CA VAL A 82 -11.31 12.07 4.79
C VAL A 82 -11.51 11.63 3.33
N SER A 83 -12.66 11.94 2.73
CA SER A 83 -12.91 11.63 1.32
C SER A 83 -11.89 12.28 0.39
N ASP A 84 -11.53 13.54 0.62
CA ASP A 84 -10.52 14.24 -0.18
C ASP A 84 -9.13 13.61 0.00
N LYS A 85 -8.75 13.23 1.23
CA LYS A 85 -7.50 12.49 1.49
C LYS A 85 -7.48 11.13 0.78
N VAL A 86 -8.60 10.41 0.77
CA VAL A 86 -8.72 9.12 0.06
C VAL A 86 -8.47 9.30 -1.43
N LYS A 87 -9.09 10.30 -2.08
CA LYS A 87 -8.86 10.58 -3.51
C LYS A 87 -7.40 10.88 -3.83
N VAL A 88 -6.72 11.62 -2.96
CA VAL A 88 -5.30 11.92 -3.11
C VAL A 88 -4.46 10.65 -3.02
N VAL A 89 -4.74 9.79 -2.03
CA VAL A 89 -4.04 8.51 -1.87
C VAL A 89 -4.31 7.57 -3.05
N GLU A 90 -5.55 7.50 -3.55
CA GLU A 90 -5.90 6.74 -4.74
C GLU A 90 -5.12 7.22 -5.97
N GLY A 91 -4.96 8.55 -6.14
CA GLY A 91 -4.11 9.12 -7.17
C GLY A 91 -2.66 8.66 -7.07
N PHE A 92 -2.07 8.73 -5.88
CA PHE A 92 -0.70 8.24 -5.65
C PHE A 92 -0.55 6.75 -5.93
N ILE A 93 -1.55 5.92 -5.58
CA ILE A 93 -1.52 4.48 -5.87
C ILE A 93 -1.48 4.24 -7.38
N VAL A 94 -2.29 4.98 -8.16
CA VAL A 94 -2.30 4.86 -9.62
C VAL A 94 -0.96 5.26 -10.22
N GLU A 95 -0.36 6.36 -9.76
CA GLU A 95 0.96 6.81 -10.21
C GLU A 95 2.05 5.76 -9.90
N LEU A 96 2.07 5.24 -8.67
CA LEU A 96 3.01 4.19 -8.28
C LEU A 96 2.82 2.91 -9.12
N GLN A 97 1.57 2.54 -9.42
CA GLN A 97 1.29 1.38 -10.26
C GLN A 97 1.86 1.57 -11.67
N MET A 98 1.73 2.76 -12.25
CA MET A 98 2.30 3.08 -13.57
C MET A 98 3.84 3.04 -13.55
N GLU A 99 4.47 3.51 -12.47
CA GLU A 99 5.92 3.44 -12.31
C GLU A 99 6.41 2.00 -12.19
N VAL A 100 5.73 1.18 -11.38
CA VAL A 100 6.01 -0.25 -11.24
C VAL A 100 5.89 -0.98 -12.58
N ASP A 101 4.84 -0.72 -13.36
CA ASP A 101 4.67 -1.31 -14.68
C ASP A 101 5.78 -0.90 -15.65
N THR A 102 6.26 0.33 -15.55
CA THR A 102 7.37 0.84 -16.35
C THR A 102 8.69 0.16 -15.98
N LEU A 103 8.97 0.03 -14.68
CA LEU A 103 10.14 -0.67 -14.17
C LEU A 103 10.14 -2.15 -14.57
N HIS A 104 8.99 -2.83 -14.51
CA HIS A 104 8.89 -4.22 -14.97
C HIS A 104 9.23 -4.36 -16.47
N LYS A 105 8.76 -3.43 -17.31
CA LYS A 105 9.10 -3.44 -18.74
C LYS A 105 10.59 -3.21 -18.97
N GLN A 106 11.19 -2.27 -18.26
CA GLN A 106 12.64 -2.01 -18.35
C GLN A 106 13.45 -3.23 -17.91
N LEU A 107 13.08 -3.85 -16.79
CA LEU A 107 13.73 -5.05 -16.29
C LEU A 107 13.64 -6.21 -17.29
N ALA A 108 12.48 -6.42 -17.90
CA ALA A 108 12.32 -7.46 -18.92
C ALA A 108 13.23 -7.21 -20.14
N GLN A 109 13.36 -5.95 -20.59
CA GLN A 109 14.27 -5.59 -21.67
C GLN A 109 15.74 -5.83 -21.31
N ASP A 110 16.13 -5.49 -20.09
CA ASP A 110 17.52 -5.65 -19.65
C ASP A 110 17.90 -7.12 -19.44
N ILE A 111 16.97 -7.96 -18.98
CA ILE A 111 17.16 -9.42 -18.94
C ILE A 111 17.42 -9.96 -20.35
N GLU A 112 16.65 -9.52 -21.34
CA GLU A 112 16.81 -9.98 -22.72
C GLU A 112 18.13 -9.50 -23.35
N LYS A 113 18.54 -8.27 -23.07
CA LYS A 113 19.87 -7.76 -23.45
C LYS A 113 20.99 -8.58 -22.81
N SER A 114 20.88 -8.91 -21.51
CA SER A 114 21.89 -9.72 -20.81
C SER A 114 22.04 -11.08 -21.47
N ARG A 115 20.92 -11.77 -21.75
CA ARG A 115 20.93 -13.05 -22.47
C ARG A 115 21.59 -12.97 -23.83
N THR A 116 21.28 -11.91 -24.59
CA THR A 116 21.88 -11.70 -25.91
C THR A 116 23.39 -11.48 -25.81
N LEU A 117 23.84 -10.68 -24.83
CA LEU A 117 25.25 -10.42 -24.61
C LEU A 117 26.01 -11.67 -24.13
N GLU A 118 25.40 -12.47 -23.26
CA GLU A 118 25.94 -13.75 -22.79
C GLU A 118 26.12 -14.74 -23.95
N ALA A 119 25.12 -14.85 -24.84
CA ALA A 119 25.22 -15.68 -26.04
C ALA A 119 26.37 -15.23 -26.96
N ARG A 120 26.45 -13.92 -27.24
CA ARG A 120 27.54 -13.36 -28.07
C ARG A 120 28.92 -13.56 -27.45
N LEU A 121 29.02 -13.50 -26.12
CA LEU A 121 30.27 -13.76 -25.41
C LEU A 121 30.69 -15.22 -25.57
N GLU A 122 29.75 -16.16 -25.49
CA GLU A 122 30.05 -17.59 -25.66
C GLU A 122 30.44 -17.91 -27.11
N ASP A 123 29.76 -17.32 -28.09
CA ASP A 123 30.14 -17.44 -29.51
C ASP A 123 31.55 -16.90 -29.76
N ALA A 124 31.89 -15.73 -29.20
CA ALA A 124 33.22 -15.14 -29.32
C ALA A 124 34.30 -16.00 -28.66
N LYS A 125 34.02 -16.59 -27.49
CA LYS A 125 34.93 -17.56 -26.84
C LYS A 125 35.09 -18.82 -27.70
N GLY A 126 34.02 -19.33 -28.28
CA GLY A 126 34.04 -20.46 -29.21
C GLY A 126 34.91 -20.19 -30.43
N SER A 127 34.70 -19.04 -31.09
CA SER A 127 35.50 -18.58 -32.23
C SER A 127 36.97 -18.39 -31.85
N SER A 128 37.27 -17.77 -30.70
CA SER A 128 38.65 -17.61 -30.24
C SER A 128 39.35 -18.95 -29.98
N ARG A 129 38.65 -19.92 -29.36
CA ARG A 129 39.19 -21.28 -29.16
C ARG A 129 39.50 -21.96 -30.50
N TRP A 130 38.59 -21.87 -31.46
CA TRP A 130 38.80 -22.39 -32.82
C TRP A 130 40.00 -21.73 -33.50
N ASN A 131 40.11 -20.41 -33.46
CA ASN A 131 41.23 -19.69 -34.05
C ASN A 131 42.56 -20.12 -33.42
N ASN A 132 42.61 -20.29 -32.09
CA ASN A 132 43.79 -20.78 -31.39
C ASN A 132 44.15 -22.22 -31.77
N VAL A 133 43.16 -23.10 -31.96
CA VAL A 133 43.39 -24.48 -32.44
C VAL A 133 43.92 -24.49 -33.87
N CYS A 134 43.34 -23.66 -34.76
CA CYS A 134 43.81 -23.53 -36.15
C CYS A 134 45.26 -23.05 -36.21
N LEU A 135 45.65 -22.08 -35.36
CA LEU A 135 47.04 -21.60 -35.26
C LEU A 135 48.02 -22.69 -34.82
N LEU A 136 47.63 -23.57 -33.90
CA LEU A 136 48.44 -24.71 -33.45
C LEU A 136 48.48 -25.87 -34.47
N GLY A 137 47.49 -25.95 -35.36
CA GLY A 137 47.37 -26.99 -36.39
C GLY A 137 48.10 -26.68 -37.70
N PHE A 138 48.75 -25.52 -37.82
CA PHE A 138 49.62 -25.27 -38.96
C PHE A 138 50.81 -26.24 -38.88
N PRO A 139 51.06 -27.06 -39.92
CA PRO A 139 52.27 -27.86 -39.97
C PRO A 139 53.48 -26.94 -39.82
N GLU A 140 54.48 -27.36 -39.05
CA GLU A 140 55.80 -26.71 -38.95
C GLU A 140 56.47 -26.68 -40.34
N CYS A 141 56.02 -25.81 -41.23
CA CYS A 141 56.71 -25.51 -42.47
C CYS A 141 57.90 -24.63 -42.09
N ALA A 142 59.05 -25.30 -41.90
CA ALA A 142 60.41 -24.79 -41.91
C ALA A 142 60.54 -23.32 -41.47
N GLU A 143 60.92 -23.13 -40.19
CA GLU A 143 61.48 -21.89 -39.66
C GLU A 143 62.44 -21.25 -40.69
N GLY A 144 61.96 -20.28 -41.48
CA GLY A 144 62.76 -19.73 -42.57
C GLY A 144 62.05 -18.88 -43.62
N ALA A 145 60.73 -19.00 -43.81
CA ALA A 145 59.99 -18.09 -44.68
C ALA A 145 59.13 -17.14 -43.84
N SER A 146 59.43 -15.84 -43.94
CA SER A 146 58.76 -14.74 -43.22
C SER A 146 57.24 -14.87 -43.23
N THR A 147 56.62 -14.60 -42.09
CA THR A 147 55.17 -14.57 -41.84
C THR A 147 54.37 -13.73 -42.86
N GLU A 148 55.02 -12.80 -43.55
CA GLU A 148 54.44 -11.97 -44.62
C GLU A 148 54.09 -12.77 -45.89
N ALA A 149 54.76 -13.90 -46.17
CA ALA A 149 54.55 -14.67 -47.40
C ALA A 149 53.26 -15.50 -47.42
N PHE A 150 52.58 -15.65 -46.27
CA PHE A 150 51.36 -16.47 -46.15
C PHE A 150 50.06 -15.66 -46.27
N VAL A 151 50.14 -14.33 -46.20
CA VAL A 151 48.95 -13.45 -46.15
C VAL A 151 48.52 -12.95 -47.55
N GLU A 152 49.34 -13.14 -48.59
CA GLU A 152 49.08 -12.65 -49.96
C GLU A 152 48.60 -13.72 -50.98
N GLN A 153 48.09 -14.88 -50.55
CA GLN A 153 47.41 -15.84 -51.45
C GLN A 153 45.95 -16.05 -51.05
#